data_AF-A0A9D6KM76-F1
#
_entry.id   AF-A0A9D6KM76-F1
#
_cell.length_a   1.000
_cell.length_b   1.000
_cell.length_c   1.000
_cell.angle_alpha   90.00
_cell.angle_beta   90.00
_cell.angle_gamma   90.00
#
_symmetry.space_group_name_H-M   'P 1'
#
loop_
_entity.id
_entity.type
_entity.pdbx_description
1 polymer ?
#
loop_
_entity_poly.entity_id
_entity_poly.type
_entity_poly.pdbx_seq_one_letter_code
_entity_poly.pdbx_strand_id
1 'polypeptide(L)'
;MEFELNRLSDYSNEALIAELKRVAALVPSGPITRLVFDKHSRASASTVMKRFGGWRQALEAAGLGARYSGQHVSDRMRSQPGRCITREQAIEELRRVAEKLERKEITVEDFNAHASFSVATVRSIFNTWSKALSAPV
;
A
#
# COMPACT_ATOMS: atom_id res chain seq x y z
N MET A 1 -19.37 -29.95 28.21
CA MET A 1 -18.86 -28.76 27.51
C MET A 1 -18.38 -29.21 26.15
N GLU A 2 -19.16 -28.95 25.11
CA GLU A 2 -18.71 -29.17 23.73
C GLU A 2 -17.87 -27.95 23.32
N PHE A 3 -16.60 -28.17 23.01
CA PHE A 3 -15.74 -27.14 22.43
C PHE A 3 -16.01 -27.13 20.92
N GLU A 4 -16.97 -26.32 20.48
CA GLU A 4 -17.10 -26.05 19.05
C GLU A 4 -15.91 -25.19 18.60
N LEU A 5 -15.03 -25.79 17.80
CA LEU A 5 -13.97 -25.05 17.13
C LEU A 5 -14.62 -24.07 16.15
N ASN A 6 -14.71 -22.80 16.53
CA ASN A 6 -15.24 -21.71 15.71
C ASN A 6 -14.28 -21.35 14.56
N ARG A 7 -14.03 -22.32 13.66
CA ARG A 7 -13.07 -22.25 12.55
C ARG A 7 -13.76 -22.67 11.25
N LEU A 8 -13.32 -22.14 10.11
CA LEU A 8 -13.83 -22.57 8.81
C LEU A 8 -13.43 -24.03 8.52
N SER A 9 -14.29 -24.74 7.79
CA SER A 9 -14.05 -26.11 7.29
C SER A 9 -12.92 -26.16 6.26
N ASP A 10 -12.79 -25.11 5.47
CA ASP A 10 -11.72 -24.90 4.51
C ASP A 10 -11.37 -23.41 4.40
N TYR A 11 -10.19 -23.12 3.86
CA TYR A 11 -9.67 -21.76 3.68
C TYR A 11 -9.41 -21.48 2.20
N SER A 12 -10.28 -22.01 1.33
CA SER A 12 -10.32 -21.67 -0.09
C SER A 12 -10.62 -20.18 -0.28
N ASN A 13 -10.34 -19.66 -1.47
CA ASN A 13 -10.64 -18.27 -1.78
C ASN A 13 -12.16 -18.03 -1.69
N GLU A 14 -12.94 -19.00 -2.14
CA GLU A 14 -14.41 -19.00 -2.14
C GLU A 14 -14.95 -18.97 -0.71
N ALA A 15 -14.43 -19.83 0.18
CA ALA A 15 -14.84 -19.85 1.58
C ALA A 15 -14.50 -18.55 2.31
N LEU A 16 -13.32 -17.97 2.04
CA LEU A 16 -12.92 -16.69 2.64
C LEU A 16 -13.75 -15.51 2.11
N ILE A 17 -14.11 -15.51 0.83
CA ILE A 17 -15.03 -14.53 0.25
C ILE A 17 -16.43 -14.66 0.86
N ALA A 18 -16.94 -15.89 0.99
CA ALA A 18 -18.22 -16.15 1.61
C ALA A 18 -18.25 -15.66 3.07
N GLU A 19 -17.17 -15.90 3.81
CA GLU A 19 -17.04 -15.44 5.19
C GLU A 19 -16.97 -13.90 5.30
N LEU A 20 -16.26 -13.22 4.40
CA LEU A 20 -16.26 -11.76 4.31
C LEU A 20 -17.66 -11.20 4.08
N LYS A 21 -18.43 -11.80 3.16
CA LYS A 21 -19.82 -11.41 2.89
C LYS A 21 -20.73 -11.68 4.09
N ARG A 22 -20.56 -12.83 4.76
CA ARG A 22 -21.32 -13.17 5.98
C ARG A 22 -21.08 -12.16 7.09
N VAL A 23 -19.82 -11.83 7.37
CA VAL A 23 -19.48 -10.79 8.36
C VAL A 23 -20.02 -9.42 7.96
N ALA A 24 -19.96 -9.08 6.66
CA ALA A 24 -20.50 -7.82 6.17
C ALA A 24 -22.03 -7.74 6.30
N ALA A 25 -22.75 -8.86 6.26
CA ALA A 25 -24.18 -8.92 6.55
C ALA A 25 -24.49 -8.73 8.04
N LEU A 26 -23.60 -9.19 8.93
CA LEU A 26 -23.72 -8.97 10.39
C LEU A 26 -23.46 -7.52 10.81
N VAL A 27 -22.71 -6.77 10.00
CA VAL A 27 -22.38 -5.38 10.25
C VAL A 27 -22.95 -4.57 9.10
N PRO A 28 -24.23 -4.13 9.15
CA PRO A 28 -24.90 -3.56 7.99
C PRO A 28 -24.36 -2.19 7.56
N SER A 29 -23.72 -1.45 8.48
CA SER A 29 -23.23 -0.10 8.22
C SER A 29 -21.74 0.07 8.52
N GLY A 30 -21.10 1.00 7.83
CA GLY A 30 -19.71 1.39 8.09
C GLY A 30 -18.67 0.45 7.48
N PRO A 31 -17.38 0.70 7.75
CA PRO A 31 -16.30 -0.03 7.13
C PRO A 31 -16.09 -1.43 7.70
N ILE A 32 -15.67 -2.36 6.85
CA ILE A 32 -15.25 -3.70 7.27
C ILE A 32 -13.76 -3.64 7.59
N THR A 33 -13.46 -3.33 8.84
CA THR A 33 -12.10 -3.32 9.35
C THR A 33 -11.62 -4.73 9.70
N ARG A 34 -10.30 -4.92 9.78
CA ARG A 34 -9.70 -6.19 10.23
C ARG A 34 -10.20 -6.61 11.60
N LEU A 35 -10.29 -5.64 12.53
CA LEU A 35 -10.78 -5.87 13.89
C LEU A 35 -12.25 -6.32 13.91
N VAL A 36 -13.10 -5.67 13.11
CA VAL A 36 -14.51 -6.07 12.96
C VAL A 36 -14.59 -7.49 12.39
N PHE A 37 -13.78 -7.79 11.37
CA PHE A 37 -13.74 -9.14 10.81
C PHE A 37 -13.30 -10.17 11.84
N ASP A 38 -12.15 -9.99 12.49
CA ASP A 38 -11.63 -10.94 13.50
C ASP A 38 -12.61 -11.18 14.65
N LYS A 39 -13.43 -10.19 15.02
CA LYS A 39 -14.45 -10.32 16.07
C LYS A 39 -15.62 -11.22 15.68
N HIS A 40 -16.02 -11.19 14.41
CA HIS A 40 -17.24 -11.84 13.93
C HIS A 40 -16.99 -13.07 13.05
N SER A 41 -15.75 -13.25 12.59
CA SER A 41 -15.32 -14.25 11.64
C SER A 41 -14.83 -15.54 12.31
N ARG A 42 -14.92 -16.63 11.56
CA ARG A 42 -14.32 -17.94 11.85
C ARG A 42 -12.90 -18.06 11.30
N ALA A 43 -12.41 -17.02 10.63
CA ALA A 43 -11.08 -16.93 10.05
C ALA A 43 -10.42 -15.61 10.44
N SER A 44 -9.08 -15.61 10.55
CA SER A 44 -8.35 -14.38 10.82
C SER A 44 -8.25 -13.48 9.58
N ALA A 45 -8.30 -12.17 9.79
CA ALA A 45 -8.01 -11.17 8.76
C ALA A 45 -6.60 -11.35 8.18
N SER A 46 -5.65 -11.82 8.98
CA SER A 46 -4.29 -12.16 8.53
C SER A 46 -4.29 -13.28 7.49
N THR A 47 -5.12 -14.32 7.66
CA THR A 47 -5.26 -15.40 6.67
C THR A 47 -5.82 -14.86 5.35
N VAL A 48 -6.86 -14.04 5.43
CA VAL A 48 -7.46 -13.37 4.27
C VAL A 48 -6.41 -12.52 3.54
N MET A 49 -5.69 -11.65 4.25
CA MET A 49 -4.67 -10.79 3.64
C MET A 49 -3.57 -11.57 2.91
N LYS A 50 -3.08 -12.67 3.51
CA LYS A 50 -2.06 -13.53 2.89
C LYS A 50 -2.55 -14.17 1.60
N ARG A 51 -3.84 -14.53 1.52
CA ARG A 51 -4.43 -15.17 0.35
C ARG A 51 -4.68 -14.20 -0.81
N PHE A 52 -5.18 -13.00 -0.51
CA PHE A 52 -5.61 -12.04 -1.52
C PHE A 52 -4.59 -10.93 -1.81
N GLY A 53 -3.42 -10.94 -1.17
CA GLY A 53 -2.38 -9.91 -1.37
C GLY A 53 -2.65 -8.59 -0.65
N GLY A 54 -3.65 -8.57 0.24
CA GLY A 54 -3.99 -7.44 1.09
C GLY A 54 -5.47 -7.37 1.46
N TRP A 55 -5.79 -6.51 2.41
CA TRP A 55 -7.16 -6.36 2.93
C TRP A 55 -8.11 -5.71 1.92
N ARG A 56 -7.62 -4.68 1.20
CA ARG A 56 -8.38 -4.01 0.14
C ARG A 56 -8.75 -4.98 -0.97
N GLN A 57 -7.77 -5.75 -1.46
CA GLN A 57 -7.96 -6.75 -2.51
C GLN A 57 -8.95 -7.83 -2.10
N ALA A 58 -8.91 -8.27 -0.84
CA ALA A 58 -9.89 -9.23 -0.33
C ALA A 58 -11.31 -8.64 -0.32
N LEU A 59 -11.49 -7.39 0.11
CA LEU A 59 -12.77 -6.71 0.07
C LEU A 59 -13.26 -6.49 -1.37
N GLU A 60 -12.37 -6.14 -2.30
CA GLU A 60 -12.71 -6.04 -3.73
C GLU A 60 -13.17 -7.38 -4.30
N ALA A 61 -12.45 -8.47 -4.04
CA ALA A 61 -12.83 -9.82 -4.46
C ALA A 61 -14.20 -10.25 -3.88
N ALA A 62 -14.55 -9.74 -2.70
CA ALA A 62 -15.85 -9.97 -2.08
C ALA A 62 -16.96 -9.00 -2.54
N GLY A 63 -16.67 -8.01 -3.40
CA GLY A 63 -17.62 -6.96 -3.80
C GLY A 63 -17.89 -5.92 -2.71
N LEU A 64 -17.03 -5.86 -1.69
CA LEU A 64 -17.12 -4.98 -0.52
C LEU A 64 -16.08 -3.84 -0.55
N GLY A 65 -15.47 -3.57 -1.70
CA GLY A 65 -14.41 -2.56 -1.85
C GLY A 65 -14.81 -1.16 -1.35
N ALA A 66 -16.07 -0.76 -1.52
CA ALA A 66 -16.61 0.51 -1.01
C ALA A 66 -16.62 0.61 0.52
N ARG A 67 -16.51 -0.52 1.23
CA ARG A 67 -16.47 -0.60 2.70
C ARG A 67 -15.04 -0.62 3.25
N TYR A 68 -14.03 -0.36 2.41
CA TYR A 68 -12.65 -0.21 2.84
C TYR A 68 -12.40 1.20 3.40
N SER A 69 -11.84 1.29 4.61
CA SER A 69 -11.51 2.57 5.28
C SER A 69 -10.01 2.83 5.46
N GLY A 70 -9.15 2.03 4.83
CA GLY A 70 -7.71 2.25 4.91
C GLY A 70 -7.22 3.28 3.89
N GLN A 71 -6.03 3.83 4.11
CA GLN A 71 -5.39 4.73 3.15
C GLN A 71 -5.03 3.96 1.88
N HIS A 72 -5.28 4.56 0.72
CA HIS A 72 -4.84 4.01 -0.55
C HIS A 72 -3.30 4.03 -0.61
N VAL A 73 -2.68 2.85 -0.50
CA VAL A 73 -1.23 2.69 -0.66
C VAL A 73 -0.96 2.54 -2.15
N SER A 74 -0.39 3.57 -2.78
CA SER A 74 0.02 3.51 -4.18
C SER A 74 1.11 2.46 -4.40
N ASP A 75 1.24 1.95 -5.63
CA ASP A 75 2.32 1.01 -5.97
C ASP A 75 3.70 1.60 -5.67
N ARG A 76 3.85 2.92 -5.79
CA ARG A 76 5.04 3.68 -5.37
C ARG A 76 5.30 3.59 -3.87
N MET A 77 4.27 3.62 -3.02
CA MET A 77 4.43 3.42 -1.58
C MET A 77 4.72 1.95 -1.24
N ARG A 78 4.16 1.00 -2.02
CA ARG A 78 4.38 -0.43 -1.84
C ARG A 78 5.80 -0.86 -2.21
N SER A 79 6.38 -0.28 -3.27
CA SER A 79 7.75 -0.59 -3.71
C SER A 79 8.83 -0.03 -2.78
N GLN A 80 8.46 0.79 -1.79
CA GLN A 80 9.37 1.34 -0.76
C GLN A 80 10.71 1.86 -1.34
N PRO A 81 10.71 2.58 -2.48
CA PRO A 81 11.95 2.87 -3.19
C PRO A 81 12.88 3.69 -2.29
N GLY A 82 12.31 4.67 -1.57
CA GLY A 82 13.01 5.54 -0.63
C GLY A 82 13.75 4.88 0.54
N ARG A 83 13.53 3.58 0.80
CA ARG A 83 14.19 2.86 1.91
C ARG A 83 15.59 2.36 1.55
N CYS A 84 15.88 2.22 0.26
CA CYS A 84 17.15 1.69 -0.26
C CYS A 84 17.75 2.57 -1.39
N ILE A 85 17.32 3.83 -1.53
CA ILE A 85 17.94 4.74 -2.51
C ILE A 85 19.29 5.21 -2.00
N THR A 86 20.35 4.93 -2.76
CA THR A 86 21.68 5.48 -2.50
C THR A 86 21.80 6.91 -3.00
N ARG A 87 22.87 7.60 -2.59
CA ARG A 87 23.18 8.95 -3.06
C ARG A 87 23.28 9.03 -4.58
N GLU A 88 23.90 8.03 -5.20
CA GLU A 88 24.15 7.95 -6.63
C GLU A 88 22.84 7.73 -7.39
N GLN A 89 21.99 6.82 -6.90
CA GLN A 89 20.66 6.58 -7.47
C GLN A 89 19.76 7.82 -7.36
N ALA A 90 19.91 8.60 -6.27
CA ALA A 90 19.21 9.86 -6.14
C ALA A 90 19.64 10.89 -7.19
N ILE A 91 20.94 10.97 -7.49
CA ILE A 91 21.49 11.85 -8.53
C ILE A 91 21.06 11.40 -9.93
N GLU A 92 21.11 10.10 -10.21
CA GLU A 92 20.69 9.53 -11.48
C GLU A 92 19.22 9.82 -11.77
N GLU A 93 18.35 9.66 -10.76
CA GLU A 93 16.93 9.95 -10.92
C GLU A 93 16.65 11.45 -11.13
N LEU A 94 17.39 12.33 -10.44
CA LEU A 94 17.31 13.78 -10.66
C LEU A 94 17.64 14.13 -12.12
N ARG A 95 18.69 13.52 -12.68
CA ARG A 95 19.07 13.70 -14.09
C ARG A 95 18.03 13.15 -15.04
N ARG A 96 17.57 11.92 -14.82
CA ARG A 96 16.55 11.28 -15.65
C ARG A 96 15.28 12.13 -15.74
N VAL A 97 14.86 12.76 -14.64
CA VAL A 97 13.71 13.68 -14.64
C VAL A 97 14.01 14.97 -15.39
N ALA A 98 15.20 15.56 -15.21
CA ALA A 98 15.63 16.76 -15.92
C ALA A 98 15.69 16.56 -17.44
N GLU A 99 16.30 15.45 -17.88
CA GLU A 99 16.36 15.03 -19.28
C GLU A 99 14.97 14.80 -19.86
N LYS A 100 14.10 14.09 -19.13
CA LYS A 100 12.73 13.81 -19.56
C LYS A 100 11.89 15.07 -19.77
N LEU A 101 12.16 16.14 -19.00
CA LEU A 101 11.46 17.41 -19.10
C LEU A 101 12.18 18.42 -19.99
N GLU A 102 13.33 18.07 -20.56
CA GLU A 102 14.19 18.95 -21.36
C GLU A 102 14.54 20.26 -20.64
N ARG A 103 14.68 20.21 -19.30
CA ARG A 103 14.96 21.37 -18.44
C ARG A 103 16.24 21.16 -17.66
N LYS A 104 17.05 22.23 -17.55
CA LYS A 104 18.26 22.24 -16.71
C LYS A 104 17.97 22.30 -15.22
N GLU A 105 16.82 22.86 -14.85
CA GLU A 105 16.36 22.99 -13.48
C GLU A 105 14.95 22.42 -13.38
N ILE A 106 14.76 21.44 -12.49
CA ILE A 106 13.46 20.82 -12.21
C ILE A 106 12.96 21.26 -10.84
N THR A 107 11.65 21.46 -10.73
CA THR A 107 11.01 21.81 -9.46
C THR A 107 10.75 20.57 -8.60
N VAL A 108 10.37 20.80 -7.34
CA VAL A 108 9.96 19.71 -6.43
C VAL A 108 8.71 19.00 -6.96
N GLU A 109 7.80 19.77 -7.56
CA GLU A 109 6.57 19.32 -8.17
C GLU A 109 6.86 18.44 -9.39
N ASP A 110 7.72 18.91 -10.29
CA ASP A 110 8.20 18.15 -11.46
C ASP A 110 8.82 16.82 -11.03
N PHE A 111 9.70 16.85 -10.02
CA PHE A 111 10.33 15.64 -9.50
C PHE A 111 9.31 14.67 -8.91
N ASN A 112 8.39 15.15 -8.05
CA ASN A 112 7.39 14.26 -7.46
C ASN A 112 6.43 13.67 -8.51
N ALA A 113 6.15 14.39 -9.60
CA ALA A 113 5.29 13.93 -10.69
C ALA A 113 5.94 12.86 -11.56
N HIS A 114 7.27 12.89 -11.75
CA HIS A 114 7.97 12.06 -12.73
C HIS A 114 8.98 11.07 -12.15
N ALA A 115 9.41 11.23 -10.89
CA ALA A 115 10.35 10.35 -10.22
C ALA A 115 9.67 9.11 -9.62
N SER A 116 10.45 8.04 -9.53
CA SER A 116 10.08 6.78 -8.88
C SER A 116 9.97 6.90 -7.35
N PHE A 117 10.66 7.86 -6.72
CA PHE A 117 10.59 8.15 -5.28
C PHE A 117 10.43 9.64 -4.98
N SER A 118 9.99 9.99 -3.78
CA SER A 118 9.61 11.37 -3.47
C SER A 118 10.80 12.27 -3.15
N VAL A 119 10.58 13.58 -3.21
CA VAL A 119 11.58 14.57 -2.76
C VAL A 119 12.00 14.35 -1.29
N ALA A 120 11.17 13.70 -0.47
CA ALA A 120 11.52 13.39 0.91
C ALA A 120 12.73 12.44 0.99
N THR A 121 12.83 11.47 0.07
CA THR A 121 14.00 10.60 -0.06
C THR A 121 15.25 11.41 -0.43
N VAL A 122 15.14 12.32 -1.41
CA VAL A 122 16.24 13.21 -1.80
C VAL A 122 16.70 14.07 -0.62
N ARG A 123 15.76 14.65 0.13
CA ARG A 123 16.05 15.46 1.33
C ARG A 123 16.69 14.64 2.45
N SER A 124 16.33 13.37 2.62
CA SER A 124 16.97 12.49 3.60
C SER A 124 18.46 12.23 3.27
N ILE A 125 18.85 12.28 2.00
CA ILE A 125 20.21 11.97 1.54
C ILE A 125 21.08 13.24 1.48
N PHE A 126 20.50 14.37 1.03
CA PHE A 126 21.23 15.61 0.77
C PHE A 126 20.93 16.74 1.76
N ASN A 127 20.04 16.49 2.73
CA ASN A 127 19.50 17.45 3.70
C ASN A 127 18.57 18.51 3.06
N THR A 128 18.99 19.13 1.95
CA THR A 128 18.22 20.14 1.22
C THR A 128 18.15 19.85 -0.27
N TRP A 129 17.10 20.36 -0.93
CA TRP A 129 16.91 20.22 -2.38
C TRP A 129 18.04 20.88 -3.17
N SER A 130 18.46 22.09 -2.79
CA SER A 130 19.55 22.80 -3.44
C SER A 130 20.87 22.03 -3.37
N LYS A 131 21.18 21.37 -2.24
CA LYS A 131 22.37 20.51 -2.13
C LYS A 131 22.30 19.28 -3.04
N ALA A 132 21.11 18.76 -3.31
CA ALA A 132 20.91 17.65 -4.23
C ALA A 132 21.15 18.09 -5.69
N LEU A 133 20.67 19.28 -6.07
CA LEU A 133 20.88 19.82 -7.42
C LEU A 133 22.34 20.22 -7.69
N SER A 134 23.08 20.62 -6.65
CA SER A 134 24.51 20.95 -6.76
C SER A 134 25.44 19.75 -6.50
N ALA A 135 24.90 18.53 -6.36
CA ALA A 135 25.71 17.35 -6.08
C ALA A 135 26.60 16.99 -7.29
N PRO A 136 27.92 16.80 -7.08
CA PRO A 136 28.82 16.36 -8.14
C PRO A 136 28.49 14.92 -8.57
N VAL A 137 28.95 14.58 -9.78
CA VAL A 137 28.84 13.23 -10.35
C VAL A 137 29.81 12.28 -9.66
#